data_AF-A0A941M583-F1
#
_entry.id   AF-A0A941M583-F1
#
_cell.length_a   1.000
_cell.length_b   1.000
_cell.length_c   1.000
_cell.angle_alpha   90.00
_cell.angle_beta   90.00
_cell.angle_gamma   90.00
#
_symmetry.space_group_name_H-M   'P 1'
#
loop_
_entity.id
_entity.type
_entity.pdbx_description
1 polymer ?
#
loop_
_entity_poly.entity_id
_entity_poly.type
_entity_poly.pdbx_seq_one_letter_code
_entity_poly.pdbx_strand_id
1 'polypeptide(L)'
;MCAYLYGGASIFQSFFEPYFGRSYPLESILVIYVLILSLILSFSVHLVLHINKILLTVLLGTFGLLVFGLFKRLDLFHLPFFSKNIGELKTWTPLLPILFTAFGFHVIFHTLTNFCHKNPLLLKRAVFWGSLIPAGVYIIWTLTTLGILYHNAPYKYYLLTIGKLEVGQFVHALMETTAWPLVQTLVSIISMIAILKSSIGVSLALYEFWSEKISKRNILESFKGKAIALSLTIMPPFLFSLFVRELFLKALGFAGLILVIIALLLPLWFINSPKAQKINPFYPLIENKGLQGLLLILGVLIFICEIVNMVF
;
A
#
# COMPACT_ATOMS: atom_id res chain seq x y z
N MET A 1 1.24 4.20 7.72
CA MET A 1 0.95 5.66 7.74
C MET A 1 2.09 6.48 7.14
N CYS A 2 3.35 6.27 7.55
CA CYS A 2 4.50 7.03 7.03
C CYS A 2 4.61 7.00 5.50
N ALA A 3 4.53 5.81 4.89
CA ALA A 3 4.52 5.66 3.43
C ALA A 3 3.44 6.53 2.77
N TYR A 4 2.22 6.54 3.33
CA TYR A 4 1.10 7.27 2.74
C TYR A 4 1.20 8.79 2.90
N LEU A 5 1.76 9.29 4.02
CA LEU A 5 2.07 10.71 4.18
C LEU A 5 3.12 11.18 3.18
N TYR A 6 4.24 10.45 3.10
CA TYR A 6 5.32 10.78 2.18
C TYR A 6 4.89 10.68 0.71
N GLY A 7 4.27 9.55 0.33
CA GLY A 7 3.77 9.32 -1.02
C GLY A 7 2.66 10.31 -1.40
N GLY A 8 1.79 10.65 -0.45
CA GLY A 8 0.78 11.68 -0.62
C GLY A 8 1.40 13.04 -0.92
N ALA A 9 2.38 13.48 -0.14
CA ALA A 9 3.10 14.72 -0.38
C ALA A 9 3.85 14.72 -1.72
N SER A 10 4.54 13.62 -2.06
CA SER A 10 5.28 13.46 -3.33
C SER A 10 4.34 13.54 -4.55
N ILE A 11 3.16 12.91 -4.49
CA ILE A 11 2.14 13.01 -5.55
C ILE A 11 1.53 14.42 -5.60
N PHE A 12 1.22 15.03 -4.46
CA PHE A 12 0.73 16.41 -4.39
C PHE A 12 1.74 17.38 -5.04
N GLN A 13 3.03 17.23 -4.74
CA GLN A 13 4.10 18.03 -5.35
C GLN A 13 4.10 17.89 -6.86
N SER A 14 4.10 16.65 -7.34
CA SER A 14 4.12 16.35 -8.77
C SER A 14 2.88 16.87 -9.50
N PHE A 15 1.74 16.95 -8.80
CA PHE A 15 0.52 17.51 -9.37
C PHE A 15 0.56 19.03 -9.49
N PHE A 16 1.10 19.72 -8.48
CA PHE A 16 1.06 21.18 -8.39
C PHE A 16 2.23 21.88 -9.08
N GLU A 17 3.36 21.20 -9.25
CA GLU A 17 4.57 21.74 -9.87
C GLU A 17 4.34 22.35 -11.27
N PRO A 18 3.57 21.72 -12.19
CA PRO A 18 3.26 22.31 -13.49
C PRO A 18 2.43 23.60 -13.42
N TYR A 19 1.61 23.79 -12.38
CA TYR A 19 0.71 24.95 -12.26
C TYR A 19 1.37 26.16 -11.60
N PHE A 20 2.27 25.94 -10.64
CA PHE A 20 2.91 27.04 -9.91
C PHE A 20 4.22 27.51 -10.53
N GLY A 21 4.80 26.77 -11.48
CA GLY A 21 6.05 27.15 -12.17
C GLY A 21 7.26 27.27 -11.24
N ARG A 22 7.15 26.80 -9.99
CA ARG A 22 8.22 26.76 -8.98
C ARG A 22 8.15 25.44 -8.22
N SER A 23 9.31 24.80 -8.04
CA SER A 23 9.45 23.62 -7.22
C SER A 23 9.38 23.99 -5.73
N TYR A 24 8.26 23.69 -5.07
CA TYR A 24 8.18 23.80 -3.62
C TYR A 24 8.91 22.62 -2.95
N PRO A 25 9.57 22.84 -1.80
CA PRO A 25 10.19 21.74 -1.07
C PRO A 25 9.12 20.77 -0.58
N LEU A 26 9.45 19.47 -0.61
CA LEU A 26 8.55 18.38 -0.21
C LEU A 26 8.01 18.59 1.22
N GLU A 27 8.84 19.15 2.10
CA GLU A 27 8.52 19.45 3.51
C GLU A 27 7.30 20.38 3.64
N SER A 28 7.21 21.44 2.83
CA SER A 28 6.07 22.37 2.86
C SER A 28 4.78 21.69 2.39
N ILE A 29 4.88 20.85 1.38
CA ILE A 29 3.73 20.11 0.83
C ILE A 29 3.28 19.02 1.81
N LEU A 30 4.22 18.39 2.51
CA LEU A 30 3.93 17.41 3.56
C LEU A 30 3.11 18.05 4.69
N VAL A 31 3.46 19.27 5.12
CA VAL A 31 2.68 20.02 6.12
C VAL A 31 1.25 20.24 5.62
N ILE A 32 1.07 20.70 4.38
CA ILE A 32 -0.26 20.90 3.78
C ILE A 32 -1.04 19.58 3.73
N TYR A 33 -0.41 18.50 3.28
CA TYR A 33 -1.03 17.18 3.19
C TYR A 33 -1.48 16.66 4.56
N VAL A 34 -0.65 16.86 5.59
CA VAL A 34 -0.98 16.52 6.98
C VAL A 34 -2.13 17.36 7.51
N LEU A 35 -2.19 18.66 7.20
CA LEU A 35 -3.30 19.52 7.61
C LEU A 35 -4.62 19.06 6.98
N ILE A 36 -4.60 18.70 5.69
CA ILE A 36 -5.76 18.15 4.99
C ILE A 36 -6.25 16.87 5.68
N LEU A 37 -5.35 15.92 5.95
CA LEU A 37 -5.71 14.68 6.62
C LEU A 37 -6.22 14.91 8.04
N SER A 38 -5.59 15.80 8.80
CA SER A 38 -5.99 16.14 10.16
C SER A 38 -7.39 16.78 10.18
N LEU A 39 -7.69 17.65 9.21
CA LEU A 39 -9.03 18.23 9.03
C LEU A 39 -10.07 17.15 8.72
N ILE A 40 -9.76 16.23 7.80
CA ILE A 40 -10.66 15.13 7.46
C ILE A 40 -10.94 14.25 8.68
N LEU A 41 -9.92 13.91 9.46
CA LEU A 41 -10.04 13.10 10.68
C LEU A 41 -10.77 13.80 11.82
N SER A 42 -10.90 15.13 11.76
CA SER A 42 -11.65 15.90 12.76
C SER A 42 -13.17 15.76 12.59
N PHE A 43 -13.63 15.28 11.43
CA PHE A 43 -15.05 14.98 11.21
C PHE A 43 -15.49 13.67 11.87
N SER A 44 -16.80 13.40 11.86
CA SER A 44 -17.35 12.16 12.40
C SER A 44 -16.88 10.94 11.58
N VAL A 45 -16.64 9.82 12.26
CA VAL A 45 -16.21 8.55 11.65
C VAL A 45 -17.14 8.15 10.50
N HIS A 46 -18.45 8.29 10.67
CA HIS A 46 -19.44 8.00 9.63
C HIS A 46 -19.25 8.83 8.36
N LEU A 47 -18.95 10.14 8.50
CA LEU A 47 -18.69 11.00 7.36
C LEU A 47 -17.39 10.58 6.65
N VAL A 48 -16.33 10.31 7.40
CA VAL A 48 -15.04 9.87 6.85
C VAL A 48 -15.19 8.57 6.08
N LEU A 49 -15.94 7.60 6.62
CA LEU A 49 -16.25 6.34 5.92
C LEU A 49 -17.06 6.58 4.64
N HIS A 50 -18.02 7.51 4.66
CA HIS A 50 -18.81 7.86 3.48
C HIS A 50 -17.95 8.52 2.39
N ILE A 51 -17.09 9.47 2.76
CA ILE A 51 -16.10 10.09 1.86
C ILE A 51 -15.21 9.00 1.25
N ASN A 52 -14.67 8.09 2.07
CA ASN A 52 -13.82 7.01 1.60
C ASN A 52 -14.53 6.07 0.61
N LYS A 53 -15.83 5.81 0.82
CA LYS A 53 -16.67 5.04 -0.10
C LYS A 53 -16.87 5.76 -1.44
N ILE A 54 -17.17 7.06 -1.41
CA ILE A 54 -17.30 7.87 -2.65
C ILE A 54 -15.98 7.88 -3.42
N LEU A 55 -14.85 8.14 -2.72
CA LEU A 55 -13.52 8.14 -3.33
C LEU A 55 -13.21 6.77 -3.97
N LEU A 56 -13.59 5.66 -3.35
CA LEU A 56 -13.45 4.33 -3.94
C LEU A 56 -14.25 4.19 -5.25
N THR A 57 -15.51 4.62 -5.27
CA THR A 57 -16.36 4.53 -6.47
C THR A 57 -15.79 5.37 -7.61
N VAL A 58 -15.38 6.61 -7.33
CA VAL A 58 -14.75 7.48 -8.33
C VAL A 58 -13.43 6.88 -8.81
N LEU A 59 -12.60 6.35 -7.91
CA LEU A 59 -11.34 5.71 -8.25
C LEU A 59 -11.55 4.53 -9.20
N LEU A 60 -12.49 3.64 -8.92
CA LEU A 60 -12.75 2.48 -9.77
C LEU A 60 -13.27 2.90 -11.16
N GLY A 61 -14.19 3.86 -11.22
CA GLY A 61 -14.74 4.36 -12.49
C GLY A 61 -13.67 5.02 -13.36
N THR A 62 -12.85 5.90 -12.77
CA THR A 62 -11.77 6.60 -13.49
C THR A 62 -10.62 5.66 -13.85
N PHE A 63 -10.27 4.71 -12.99
CA PHE A 63 -9.24 3.70 -13.26
C PHE A 63 -9.54 2.86 -14.51
N GLY A 64 -10.78 2.39 -14.68
CA GLY A 64 -11.17 1.64 -15.88
C GLY A 64 -10.98 2.45 -17.17
N LEU A 65 -11.35 3.73 -17.14
CA LEU A 65 -11.19 4.63 -18.28
C LEU A 65 -9.71 4.92 -18.57
N LEU A 66 -8.90 5.13 -17.53
CA LEU A 66 -7.46 5.33 -17.67
C LEU A 66 -6.79 4.09 -18.28
N VAL A 67 -7.04 2.91 -17.73
CA VAL A 67 -6.48 1.65 -18.24
C VAL A 67 -6.84 1.46 -19.71
N PHE A 68 -8.10 1.71 -20.08
CA PHE A 68 -8.52 1.64 -21.48
C PHE A 68 -7.74 2.60 -22.38
N GLY A 69 -7.50 3.84 -21.92
CA GLY A 69 -6.70 4.84 -22.64
C GLY A 69 -5.23 4.44 -22.78
N LEU A 70 -4.62 3.92 -21.71
CA LEU A 70 -3.22 3.45 -21.71
C LEU A 70 -3.06 2.19 -22.59
N PHE A 71 -3.99 1.24 -22.50
CA PHE A 71 -3.93 -0.01 -23.25
C PHE A 71 -3.94 0.21 -24.76
N LYS A 72 -4.71 1.19 -25.26
CA LYS A 72 -4.71 1.55 -26.70
C LYS A 72 -3.37 2.03 -27.25
N ARG A 73 -2.50 2.54 -26.37
CA ARG A 73 -1.18 3.09 -26.73
C ARG A 73 -0.04 2.14 -26.46
N LEU A 74 -0.33 1.03 -25.80
CA LEU A 74 0.68 0.10 -25.36
C LEU A 74 1.04 -0.83 -26.52
N ASP A 75 2.30 -0.80 -26.92
CA ASP A 75 2.85 -1.81 -27.82
C ASP A 75 3.12 -3.09 -27.01
N LEU A 76 2.20 -4.04 -27.09
CA LEU A 76 2.28 -5.32 -26.38
C LEU A 76 3.42 -6.20 -26.91
N PHE A 77 3.87 -5.98 -28.14
CA PHE A 77 4.83 -6.87 -28.81
C PHE A 77 6.28 -6.59 -28.42
N HIS A 78 6.60 -5.36 -27.98
CA HIS A 78 7.96 -4.94 -27.65
C HIS A 78 8.19 -4.69 -26.14
N LEU A 79 7.42 -5.35 -25.28
CA LEU A 79 7.60 -5.23 -23.83
C LEU A 79 8.78 -6.04 -23.30
N PRO A 80 9.51 -5.53 -22.28
CA PRO A 80 10.62 -6.23 -21.65
C PRO A 80 10.11 -7.28 -20.65
N PHE A 81 9.40 -8.30 -21.13
CA PHE A 81 8.87 -9.37 -20.27
C PHE A 81 9.98 -10.17 -19.58
N PHE A 82 11.12 -10.34 -20.24
CA PHE A 82 12.27 -11.07 -19.72
C PHE A 82 13.49 -10.16 -19.63
N SER A 83 13.75 -9.66 -18.42
CA SER A 83 15.02 -8.99 -18.13
C SER A 83 16.15 -10.01 -18.05
N LYS A 84 17.35 -9.65 -18.54
CA LYS A 84 18.57 -10.47 -18.38
C LYS A 84 18.89 -10.75 -16.90
N ASN A 85 18.43 -9.89 -15.99
CA ASN A 85 18.73 -9.97 -14.56
C ASN A 85 17.62 -10.67 -13.75
N ILE A 86 16.68 -11.37 -14.41
CA ILE A 86 15.56 -12.05 -13.74
C ILE A 86 16.02 -13.17 -12.79
N GLY A 87 17.20 -13.76 -13.06
CA GLY A 87 17.82 -14.76 -12.19
C GLY A 87 18.64 -14.16 -11.04
N GLU A 88 18.84 -12.85 -11.02
CA GLU A 88 19.67 -12.22 -9.98
C GLU A 88 18.86 -11.99 -8.71
N LEU A 89 19.33 -12.57 -7.60
CA LEU A 89 18.74 -12.38 -6.26
C LEU A 89 18.65 -10.90 -5.88
N LYS A 90 19.61 -10.07 -6.33
CA LYS A 90 19.65 -8.63 -6.05
C LYS A 90 18.39 -7.91 -6.55
N THR A 91 17.82 -8.33 -7.68
CA THR A 91 16.58 -7.74 -8.24
C THR A 91 15.37 -8.07 -7.38
N TRP A 92 15.30 -9.27 -6.82
CA TRP A 92 14.16 -9.75 -6.04
C TRP A 92 14.15 -9.27 -4.59
N THR A 93 15.32 -8.98 -4.04
CA THR A 93 15.50 -8.61 -2.63
C THR A 93 14.64 -7.40 -2.20
N PRO A 94 14.64 -6.25 -2.91
CA PRO A 94 13.77 -5.12 -2.58
C PRO A 94 12.29 -5.33 -2.95
N LEU A 95 12.01 -6.23 -3.90
CA LEU A 95 10.67 -6.43 -4.44
C LEU A 95 9.78 -7.30 -3.54
N LEU A 96 10.34 -8.39 -3.00
CA LEU A 96 9.57 -9.41 -2.27
C LEU A 96 8.81 -8.86 -1.05
N PRO A 97 9.42 -8.05 -0.16
CA PRO A 97 8.72 -7.50 1.00
C PRO A 97 7.59 -6.54 0.61
N ILE A 98 7.79 -5.75 -0.45
CA ILE A 98 6.78 -4.82 -0.97
C ILE A 98 5.61 -5.59 -1.58
N LEU A 99 5.88 -6.62 -2.39
CA LEU A 99 4.85 -7.50 -2.96
C LEU A 99 4.05 -8.20 -1.86
N PHE A 100 4.73 -8.68 -0.82
CA PHE A 100 4.05 -9.30 0.31
C PHE A 100 3.14 -8.32 1.04
N THR A 101 3.58 -7.08 1.22
CA THR A 101 2.79 -5.98 1.80
C THR A 101 1.55 -5.66 0.98
N ALA A 102 1.63 -5.73 -0.35
CA ALA A 102 0.50 -5.46 -1.24
C ALA A 102 -0.69 -6.42 -1.01
N PHE A 103 -0.44 -7.63 -0.47
CA PHE A 103 -1.46 -8.61 -0.11
C PHE A 103 -1.69 -8.70 1.42
N GLY A 104 -1.40 -7.63 2.15
CA GLY A 104 -1.47 -7.55 3.61
C GLY A 104 -2.88 -7.46 4.24
N PHE A 105 -3.85 -8.26 3.81
CA PHE A 105 -5.20 -8.26 4.39
C PHE A 105 -5.36 -9.19 5.62
N HIS A 106 -4.30 -9.87 6.06
CA HIS A 106 -4.33 -10.81 7.19
C HIS A 106 -4.81 -10.17 8.50
N VAL A 107 -4.58 -8.87 8.69
CA VAL A 107 -4.98 -8.14 9.91
C VAL A 107 -6.50 -8.09 10.08
N ILE A 108 -7.26 -8.10 8.98
CA ILE A 108 -8.73 -8.08 9.01
C ILE A 108 -9.36 -9.48 9.00
N PHE A 109 -8.56 -10.55 9.07
CA PHE A 109 -9.07 -11.91 8.89
C PHE A 109 -10.09 -12.29 9.98
N HIS A 110 -9.85 -11.92 11.23
CA HIS A 110 -10.81 -12.14 12.32
C HIS A 110 -12.14 -11.42 12.05
N THR A 111 -12.07 -10.15 11.65
CA THR A 111 -13.25 -9.36 11.28
C THR A 111 -13.99 -10.01 10.11
N LEU A 112 -13.27 -10.44 9.07
CA LEU A 112 -13.85 -11.14 7.91
C LEU A 112 -14.53 -12.45 8.31
N THR A 113 -13.94 -13.26 9.19
CA THR A 113 -14.56 -14.51 9.67
C THR A 113 -15.89 -14.26 10.37
N ASN A 114 -15.99 -13.18 11.14
CA ASN A 114 -17.23 -12.79 11.81
C ASN A 114 -18.27 -12.25 10.82
N PHE A 115 -17.85 -11.42 9.86
CA PHE A 115 -18.73 -10.97 8.77
C PHE A 115 -19.27 -12.13 7.92
N CYS A 116 -18.50 -13.20 7.76
CA CYS A 116 -18.92 -14.40 7.04
C CYS A 116 -19.76 -15.36 7.90
N HIS A 117 -20.15 -14.99 9.13
CA HIS A 117 -20.83 -15.87 10.09
C HIS A 117 -20.12 -17.21 10.29
N LYS A 118 -18.78 -17.22 10.24
CA LYS A 118 -17.94 -18.43 10.32
C LYS A 118 -18.26 -19.49 9.25
N ASN A 119 -18.92 -19.10 8.15
CA ASN A 119 -19.20 -20.00 7.04
C ASN A 119 -17.92 -20.25 6.21
N PRO A 120 -17.42 -21.49 6.13
CA PRO A 120 -16.14 -21.79 5.49
C PRO A 120 -16.18 -21.59 3.96
N LEU A 121 -17.32 -21.83 3.30
CA LEU A 121 -17.45 -21.65 1.86
C LEU A 121 -17.43 -20.17 1.48
N LEU A 122 -18.18 -19.35 2.24
CA LEU A 122 -18.25 -17.91 2.00
C LEU A 122 -16.92 -17.23 2.32
N LEU A 123 -16.24 -17.64 3.40
CA LEU A 123 -14.91 -17.15 3.74
C LEU A 123 -13.88 -17.46 2.64
N LYS A 124 -13.86 -18.70 2.13
CA LYS A 124 -12.97 -19.08 1.01
C LYS A 124 -13.21 -18.22 -0.23
N ARG A 125 -14.48 -18.00 -0.59
CA ARG A 125 -14.85 -17.14 -1.73
C ARG A 125 -14.43 -15.70 -1.50
N ALA A 126 -14.64 -15.16 -0.30
CA ALA A 126 -14.26 -13.81 0.05
C ALA A 126 -12.75 -13.59 -0.04
N VAL A 127 -11.94 -14.54 0.49
CA VAL A 127 -10.48 -14.49 0.41
C VAL A 127 -10.00 -14.66 -1.04
N PHE A 128 -10.57 -15.61 -1.78
CA PHE A 128 -10.17 -15.87 -3.17
C PHE A 128 -10.44 -14.66 -4.08
N TRP A 129 -11.68 -14.16 -4.12
CA TRP A 129 -12.03 -13.00 -4.94
C TRP A 129 -11.37 -11.71 -4.43
N GLY A 130 -11.26 -11.57 -3.11
CA GLY A 130 -10.56 -10.46 -2.46
C GLY A 130 -9.06 -10.42 -2.76
N SER A 131 -8.45 -11.53 -3.18
CA SER A 131 -7.05 -11.59 -3.60
C SER A 131 -6.90 -11.53 -5.13
N LEU A 132 -7.78 -12.24 -5.86
CA LEU A 132 -7.73 -12.33 -7.33
C LEU A 132 -8.03 -11.00 -8.02
N ILE A 133 -9.04 -10.25 -7.53
CA ILE A 133 -9.41 -8.96 -8.13
C ILE A 133 -8.26 -7.95 -7.98
N PRO A 134 -7.67 -7.71 -6.79
CA PRO A 134 -6.50 -6.84 -6.67
C PRO A 134 -5.29 -7.32 -7.48
N ALA A 135 -5.03 -8.63 -7.52
CA ALA A 135 -3.93 -9.15 -8.34
C ALA A 135 -4.09 -8.78 -9.82
N GLY A 136 -5.29 -8.96 -10.39
CA GLY A 136 -5.59 -8.55 -11.76
C GLY A 136 -5.40 -7.05 -11.99
N VAL A 137 -5.90 -6.22 -11.05
CA VAL A 137 -5.72 -4.76 -11.10
C VAL A 137 -4.24 -4.37 -11.05
N TYR A 138 -3.44 -4.99 -10.19
CA TYR A 138 -2.00 -4.73 -10.09
C TYR A 138 -1.25 -5.15 -11.35
N ILE A 139 -1.57 -6.31 -11.93
CA ILE A 139 -0.95 -6.77 -13.18
C ILE A 139 -1.28 -5.79 -14.31
N ILE A 140 -2.56 -5.44 -14.48
CA ILE A 140 -2.99 -4.51 -15.54
C ILE A 140 -2.35 -3.14 -15.36
N TRP A 141 -2.36 -2.59 -14.14
CA TRP A 141 -1.73 -1.31 -13.83
C TRP A 141 -0.23 -1.34 -14.14
N THR A 142 0.48 -2.35 -13.66
CA THR A 142 1.93 -2.48 -13.83
C THR A 142 2.28 -2.64 -15.31
N LEU A 143 1.56 -3.50 -16.03
CA LEU A 143 1.77 -3.72 -17.46
C LEU A 143 1.58 -2.42 -18.25
N THR A 144 0.45 -1.73 -18.02
CA THR A 144 0.10 -0.50 -18.75
C THR A 144 1.06 0.65 -18.47
N THR A 145 1.34 0.92 -17.20
CA THR A 145 2.19 2.05 -16.81
C THR A 145 3.65 1.82 -17.15
N LEU A 146 4.23 0.67 -16.78
CA LEU A 146 5.63 0.37 -17.09
C LEU A 146 5.85 0.18 -18.58
N GLY A 147 4.90 -0.41 -19.31
CA GLY A 147 5.00 -0.57 -20.75
C GLY A 147 5.09 0.76 -21.49
N ILE A 148 4.32 1.76 -21.07
CA ILE A 148 4.37 3.12 -21.65
C ILE A 148 5.68 3.81 -21.30
N LEU A 149 6.12 3.73 -20.03
CA LEU A 149 7.39 4.30 -19.60
C LEU A 149 8.59 3.70 -20.33
N TYR A 150 8.60 2.39 -20.53
CA TYR A 150 9.70 1.69 -21.22
C TYR A 150 9.92 2.24 -22.64
N HIS A 151 8.84 2.43 -23.39
CA HIS A 151 8.92 2.93 -24.77
C HIS A 151 9.14 4.44 -24.84
N ASN A 152 8.44 5.22 -24.01
CA ASN A 152 8.35 6.67 -24.19
C ASN A 152 9.28 7.47 -23.26
N ALA A 153 9.79 6.86 -22.19
CA ALA A 153 10.75 7.49 -21.27
C ALA A 153 11.73 6.45 -20.68
N PRO A 154 12.62 5.87 -21.50
CA PRO A 154 13.50 4.78 -21.08
C PRO A 154 14.42 5.15 -19.91
N TYR A 155 14.86 6.42 -19.82
CA TYR A 155 15.64 6.89 -18.68
C TYR A 155 14.86 6.86 -17.36
N LYS A 156 13.59 7.28 -17.38
CA LYS A 156 12.72 7.26 -16.18
C LYS A 156 12.36 5.83 -15.81
N TYR A 157 12.14 4.97 -16.80
CA TYR A 157 11.98 3.52 -16.59
C TYR A 157 13.22 2.94 -15.90
N TYR A 158 14.43 3.26 -16.35
CA TYR A 158 15.67 2.83 -15.70
C TYR A 158 15.79 3.32 -14.25
N LEU A 159 15.45 4.58 -13.96
CA LEU A 159 15.45 5.09 -12.58
C LEU A 159 14.47 4.34 -11.68
N LEU A 160 13.34 3.91 -12.23
CA LEU A 160 12.36 3.08 -11.51
C LEU A 160 12.92 1.68 -11.22
N THR A 161 13.61 1.04 -12.16
CA THR A 161 14.15 -0.31 -11.95
C THR A 161 15.26 -0.37 -10.90
N ILE A 162 15.99 0.74 -10.69
CA ILE A 162 16.99 0.87 -9.62
C ILE A 162 16.43 1.49 -8.33
N GLY A 163 15.11 1.69 -8.24
CA GLY A 163 14.44 2.19 -7.03
C GLY A 163 14.70 3.66 -6.69
N LYS A 164 15.24 4.45 -7.64
CA LYS A 164 15.56 5.89 -7.44
C LYS A 164 14.47 6.84 -7.90
N LEU A 165 13.40 6.33 -8.51
CA LEU A 165 12.25 7.13 -8.93
C LEU A 165 11.17 7.07 -7.86
N GLU A 166 10.83 8.21 -7.27
CA GLU A 166 9.76 8.28 -6.29
C GLU A 166 8.37 8.13 -6.91
N VAL A 167 7.36 7.83 -6.08
CA VAL A 167 5.98 7.65 -6.55
C VAL A 167 5.42 8.90 -7.23
N GLY A 168 5.67 10.10 -6.68
CA GLY A 168 5.25 11.34 -7.33
C GLY A 168 5.92 11.51 -8.68
N GLN A 169 7.24 11.33 -8.74
CA GLN A 169 8.01 11.42 -9.98
C GLN A 169 7.58 10.39 -11.02
N PHE A 170 7.17 9.19 -10.59
CA PHE A 170 6.56 8.18 -11.45
C PHE A 170 5.23 8.64 -12.03
N VAL A 171 4.35 9.21 -11.22
CA VAL A 171 3.07 9.80 -11.69
C VAL A 171 3.33 10.93 -12.67
N HIS A 172 4.27 11.83 -12.36
CA HIS A 172 4.68 12.91 -13.25
C HIS A 172 5.24 12.38 -14.59
N ALA A 173 6.07 11.34 -14.52
CA ALA A 173 6.62 10.66 -15.70
C ALA A 173 5.52 10.08 -16.60
N LEU A 174 4.50 9.46 -16.01
CA LEU A 174 3.35 8.95 -16.75
C LEU A 174 2.54 10.08 -17.37
N MET A 175 2.36 11.21 -16.67
CA MET A 175 1.69 12.38 -17.22
C MET A 175 2.44 12.93 -18.45
N GLU A 176 3.75 13.17 -18.34
CA GLU A 176 4.54 13.72 -19.45
C GLU A 176 4.63 12.79 -20.67
N THR A 177 4.76 11.48 -20.44
CA THR A 177 4.86 10.48 -21.53
C THR A 177 3.56 10.27 -22.28
N THR A 178 2.44 10.68 -21.68
CA THR A 178 1.13 10.49 -22.24
C THR A 178 0.74 11.71 -23.05
N ALA A 179 0.86 11.67 -24.38
CA ALA A 179 0.56 12.82 -25.25
C ALA A 179 -0.93 13.24 -25.32
N TRP A 180 -1.83 12.63 -24.54
CA TRP A 180 -3.27 12.93 -24.55
C TRP A 180 -3.70 13.67 -23.27
N PRO A 181 -4.17 14.93 -23.36
CA PRO A 181 -4.53 15.74 -22.19
C PRO A 181 -5.50 15.04 -21.22
N LEU A 182 -6.48 14.29 -21.77
CA LEU A 182 -7.42 13.51 -20.98
C LEU A 182 -6.71 12.48 -20.10
N VAL A 183 -5.80 11.71 -20.68
CA VAL A 183 -5.09 10.63 -19.97
C VAL A 183 -4.10 11.21 -18.97
N GLN A 184 -3.45 12.34 -19.26
CA GLN A 184 -2.62 13.08 -18.29
C GLN A 184 -3.45 13.49 -17.06
N THR A 185 -4.62 14.08 -17.30
CA THR A 185 -5.53 14.53 -16.25
C THR A 185 -6.02 13.35 -15.40
N LEU A 186 -6.36 12.23 -16.05
CA LEU A 186 -6.80 11.02 -15.37
C LEU A 186 -5.70 10.40 -14.50
N VAL A 187 -4.48 10.25 -15.02
CA VAL A 187 -3.33 9.73 -14.25
C VAL A 187 -3.15 10.54 -12.97
N SER A 188 -3.20 11.86 -13.08
CA SER A 188 -3.08 12.75 -11.93
C SER A 188 -4.21 12.56 -10.92
N ILE A 189 -5.47 12.71 -11.36
CA ILE A 189 -6.65 12.62 -10.49
C ILE A 189 -6.71 11.26 -9.81
N ILE A 190 -6.46 10.16 -10.55
CA ILE A 190 -6.49 8.81 -10.01
C ILE A 190 -5.41 8.62 -8.96
N SER A 191 -4.18 9.06 -9.22
CA SER A 191 -3.07 8.93 -8.26
C SER A 191 -3.34 9.72 -6.99
N MET A 192 -3.90 10.93 -7.13
CA MET A 192 -4.30 11.80 -6.03
C MET A 192 -5.41 11.18 -5.18
N ILE A 193 -6.47 10.69 -5.82
CA ILE A 193 -7.59 10.04 -5.14
C ILE A 193 -7.12 8.74 -4.48
N ALA A 194 -6.31 7.93 -5.16
CA ALA A 194 -5.82 6.66 -4.65
C ALA A 194 -5.01 6.84 -3.36
N ILE A 195 -4.05 7.76 -3.35
CA ILE A 195 -3.21 8.00 -2.18
C ILE A 195 -4.01 8.64 -1.04
N LEU A 196 -4.88 9.62 -1.35
CA LEU A 196 -5.71 10.29 -0.34
C LEU A 196 -6.68 9.30 0.33
N LYS A 197 -7.39 8.50 -0.47
CA LYS A 197 -8.28 7.43 0.02
C LYS A 197 -7.51 6.46 0.92
N SER A 198 -6.34 6.00 0.48
CA SER A 198 -5.55 5.04 1.28
C SER A 198 -5.05 5.66 2.59
N SER A 199 -4.63 6.92 2.57
CA SER A 199 -4.24 7.68 3.76
C SER A 199 -5.41 7.83 4.74
N ILE A 200 -6.60 8.18 4.25
CA ILE A 200 -7.81 8.33 5.08
C ILE A 200 -8.13 7.01 5.79
N GLY A 201 -8.15 5.89 5.07
CA GLY A 201 -8.47 4.58 5.67
C GLY A 201 -7.48 4.17 6.76
N VAL A 202 -6.18 4.33 6.52
CA VAL A 202 -5.13 3.94 7.48
C VAL A 202 -5.07 4.88 8.68
N SER A 203 -5.24 6.18 8.45
CA SER A 203 -5.25 7.18 9.53
C SER A 203 -6.48 7.06 10.41
N LEU A 204 -7.66 6.78 9.84
CA LEU A 204 -8.88 6.53 10.61
C LEU A 204 -8.72 5.30 11.52
N ALA A 205 -8.19 4.19 10.99
CA ALA A 205 -7.97 2.98 11.79
C ALA A 205 -6.99 3.22 12.97
N LEU A 206 -5.92 3.98 12.72
CA LEU A 206 -4.95 4.31 13.76
C LEU A 206 -5.51 5.31 14.78
N TYR A 207 -6.33 6.27 14.33
CA TYR A 207 -7.04 7.21 15.18
C TYR A 207 -8.03 6.50 16.11
N GLU A 208 -8.85 5.59 15.58
CA GLU A 208 -9.80 4.79 16.37
C GLU A 208 -9.07 3.95 17.42
N PHE A 209 -7.96 3.31 17.06
CA PHE A 209 -7.12 2.55 17.99
C PHE A 209 -6.64 3.41 19.17
N TRP A 210 -6.10 4.60 18.89
CA TRP A 210 -5.64 5.50 19.96
C TRP A 210 -6.80 6.06 20.78
N SER A 211 -7.90 6.44 20.12
CA SER A 211 -9.12 6.93 20.77
C SER A 211 -9.70 5.89 21.73
N GLU A 212 -9.78 4.62 21.32
CA GLU A 212 -10.25 3.53 22.17
C GLU A 212 -9.31 3.31 23.38
N LYS A 213 -7.99 3.34 23.16
CA LYS A 213 -7.01 3.19 24.24
C LYS A 213 -7.04 4.35 25.24
N ILE A 214 -7.23 5.59 24.79
CA ILE A 214 -7.32 6.78 25.65
C ILE A 214 -8.64 6.77 26.43
N SER A 215 -9.75 6.45 25.77
CA SER A 215 -11.08 6.34 26.40
C SER A 215 -11.11 5.27 27.49
N LYS A 216 -10.58 4.06 27.23
CA LYS A 216 -10.47 2.98 28.24
C LYS A 216 -9.66 3.35 29.48
N ARG A 217 -8.81 4.39 29.41
CA ARG A 217 -8.01 4.88 30.54
C ARG A 217 -8.72 5.95 31.38
N ASN A 218 -10.03 6.19 31.18
CA ASN A 218 -10.80 7.25 31.84
C ASN A 218 -10.23 8.66 31.64
N ILE A 219 -9.36 8.86 30.65
CA ILE A 219 -8.85 10.17 30.29
C ILE A 219 -9.82 10.74 29.27
N LEU A 220 -10.89 11.34 29.80
CA LEU A 220 -11.72 12.36 29.15
C LEU A 220 -12.46 11.90 27.87
N GLU A 221 -13.79 11.76 27.97
CA GLU A 221 -14.73 11.88 26.84
C GLU A 221 -14.70 13.28 26.16
N SER A 222 -13.73 14.13 26.52
CA SER A 222 -13.61 15.51 26.11
C SER A 222 -12.76 15.68 24.85
N PHE A 223 -12.96 16.82 24.19
CA PHE A 223 -12.20 17.33 23.04
C PHE A 223 -10.68 17.10 23.15
N LYS A 224 -10.12 17.15 24.37
CA LYS A 224 -8.69 16.89 24.63
C LYS A 224 -8.27 15.45 24.28
N GLY A 225 -9.09 14.44 24.60
CA GLY A 225 -8.78 13.04 24.27
C GLY A 225 -8.71 12.80 22.76
N LYS A 226 -9.63 13.40 22.01
CA LYS A 226 -9.64 13.37 20.53
C LYS A 226 -8.40 14.05 19.94
N ALA A 227 -8.02 15.22 20.47
CA ALA A 227 -6.83 15.93 20.02
C ALA A 227 -5.54 15.12 20.27
N ILE A 228 -5.42 14.45 21.41
CA ILE A 228 -4.29 13.58 21.72
C ILE A 228 -4.26 12.36 20.77
N ALA A 229 -5.41 11.71 20.54
CA ALA A 229 -5.51 10.58 19.61
C ALA A 229 -5.11 10.98 18.18
N LEU A 230 -5.56 12.15 17.71
CA LEU A 230 -5.19 12.70 16.42
C LEU A 230 -3.69 12.99 16.35
N SER A 231 -3.13 13.63 17.39
CA SER A 231 -1.70 13.89 17.47
C SER A 231 -0.87 12.61 17.41
N LEU A 232 -1.23 11.57 18.17
CA LEU A 232 -0.53 10.27 18.15
C LEU A 232 -0.65 9.54 16.80
N THR A 233 -1.71 9.81 16.05
CA THR A 233 -1.94 9.22 14.73
C THR A 233 -1.07 9.87 13.66
N ILE A 234 -0.89 11.19 13.75
CA ILE A 234 -0.27 12.00 12.68
C ILE A 234 1.18 12.37 12.98
N MET A 235 1.52 12.77 14.22
CA MET A 235 2.83 13.33 14.55
C MET A 235 3.97 12.34 14.34
N PRO A 236 3.94 11.08 14.85
CA PRO A 236 5.05 10.17 14.64
C PRO A 236 5.30 9.90 13.14
N PRO A 237 4.29 9.55 12.33
CA PRO A 237 4.47 9.41 10.88
C PRO A 237 4.95 10.67 10.17
N PHE A 238 4.48 11.85 10.59
CA PHE A 238 4.90 13.13 10.03
C PHE A 238 6.39 13.39 10.27
N LEU A 239 6.87 13.18 11.51
CA LEU A 239 8.28 13.34 11.85
C LEU A 239 9.17 12.40 11.02
N PHE A 240 8.80 11.12 10.91
CA PHE A 240 9.55 10.19 10.05
C PHE A 240 9.58 10.64 8.58
N SER A 241 8.48 11.18 8.06
CA SER A 241 8.40 11.72 6.69
C SER A 241 9.25 12.97 6.44
N LEU A 242 9.64 13.72 7.48
CA LEU A 242 10.55 14.86 7.35
C LEU A 242 12.02 14.42 7.31
N PHE A 243 12.40 13.44 8.14
CA PHE A 243 13.81 13.09 8.32
C PHE A 243 14.32 11.99 7.39
N VAL A 244 13.42 11.15 6.85
CA VAL A 244 13.80 10.00 6.03
C VAL A 244 13.49 10.26 4.56
N ARG A 245 14.54 10.27 3.73
CA ARG A 245 14.41 10.33 2.26
C ARG A 245 13.96 9.00 1.69
N GLU A 246 13.19 9.06 0.60
CA GLU A 246 12.65 7.89 -0.11
C GLU A 246 11.82 6.99 0.83
N LEU A 247 11.12 7.60 1.80
CA LEU A 247 10.45 6.87 2.86
C LEU A 247 9.32 5.98 2.34
N PHE A 248 8.75 6.26 1.16
CA PHE A 248 7.66 5.47 0.60
C PHE A 248 8.00 3.98 0.50
N LEU A 249 9.08 3.64 -0.23
CA LEU A 249 9.47 2.25 -0.45
C LEU A 249 10.04 1.62 0.83
N LYS A 250 10.86 2.36 1.60
CA LYS A 250 11.42 1.88 2.87
C LYS A 250 10.34 1.54 3.90
N ALA A 251 9.30 2.37 4.02
CA ALA A 251 8.20 2.11 4.94
C ALA A 251 7.31 0.94 4.49
N LEU A 252 7.16 0.72 3.18
CA LEU A 252 6.47 -0.46 2.65
C LEU A 252 7.27 -1.74 2.87
N GLY A 253 8.58 -1.72 2.62
CA GLY A 253 9.46 -2.85 2.90
C GLY A 253 9.42 -3.25 4.38
N PHE A 254 9.58 -2.28 5.28
CA PHE A 254 9.50 -2.52 6.73
C PHE A 254 8.13 -3.05 7.17
N ALA A 255 7.04 -2.51 6.61
CA ALA A 255 5.70 -3.05 6.85
C ALA A 255 5.60 -4.51 6.40
N GLY A 256 6.27 -4.87 5.30
CA GLY A 256 6.40 -6.24 4.81
C GLY A 256 7.10 -7.17 5.80
N LEU A 257 8.20 -6.74 6.40
CA LEU A 257 8.89 -7.50 7.45
C LEU A 257 7.96 -7.78 8.64
N ILE A 258 7.27 -6.75 9.14
CA ILE A 258 6.31 -6.93 10.25
C ILE A 258 5.20 -7.89 9.84
N LEU A 259 4.67 -7.73 8.62
CA LEU A 259 3.61 -8.56 8.10
C LEU A 259 4.07 -10.02 7.97
N VAL A 260 5.31 -10.30 7.56
CA VAL A 260 5.83 -11.68 7.46
C VAL A 260 5.83 -12.35 8.82
N ILE A 261 6.24 -11.63 9.86
CA ILE A 261 6.21 -12.14 11.23
C ILE A 261 4.77 -12.50 11.63
N ILE A 262 3.83 -11.56 11.43
CA ILE A 262 2.45 -11.73 11.91
C ILE A 262 1.63 -12.72 11.07
N ALA A 263 1.83 -12.73 9.75
CA ALA A 263 1.00 -13.48 8.81
C ALA A 263 1.56 -14.86 8.44
N LEU A 264 2.88 -15.08 8.55
CA LEU A 264 3.51 -16.37 8.22
C LEU A 264 4.15 -17.00 9.44
N LEU A 265 5.14 -16.35 10.05
CA LEU A 265 5.96 -16.99 11.09
C LEU A 265 5.17 -17.28 12.37
N LEU A 266 4.36 -16.32 12.83
CA LEU A 266 3.58 -16.44 14.06
C LEU A 266 2.47 -17.52 13.95
N PRO A 267 1.66 -17.59 12.87
CA PRO A 267 0.69 -18.68 12.69
C PRO A 267 1.36 -20.06 12.61
N LEU A 268 2.50 -20.18 11.92
CA LEU A 268 3.25 -21.44 11.85
C LEU A 268 3.75 -21.88 13.22
N TRP A 269 4.20 -20.93 14.05
CA TRP A 269 4.57 -21.20 15.42
C TRP A 269 3.36 -21.65 16.27
N PHE A 270 2.22 -20.96 16.14
CA PHE A 270 1.00 -21.33 16.87
C PHE A 270 0.50 -22.74 16.52
N ILE A 271 0.47 -23.10 15.24
CA ILE A 271 0.03 -24.43 14.76
C ILE A 271 0.92 -25.54 15.31
N ASN A 272 2.23 -25.29 15.45
CA ASN A 272 3.17 -26.26 16.00
C ASN A 272 3.25 -26.25 17.53
N SER A 273 2.49 -25.40 18.21
CA SER A 273 2.46 -25.37 19.67
C SER A 273 1.80 -26.65 20.25
N PRO A 274 2.26 -27.15 21.41
CA PRO A 274 1.68 -28.34 22.04
C PRO A 274 0.18 -28.22 22.37
N LYS A 275 -0.32 -26.99 22.53
CA LYS A 275 -1.75 -26.71 22.76
C LYS A 275 -2.55 -26.89 21.48
N ALA A 276 -2.05 -26.42 20.35
CA ALA A 276 -2.73 -26.54 19.07
C ALA A 276 -2.77 -27.99 18.56
N GLN A 277 -1.71 -28.77 18.79
CA GLN A 277 -1.65 -30.18 18.38
C GLN A 277 -2.66 -31.09 19.09
N LYS A 278 -3.23 -30.65 20.23
CA LYS A 278 -4.29 -31.36 20.95
C LYS A 278 -5.68 -31.13 20.36
N ILE A 279 -5.81 -30.18 19.43
CA ILE A 279 -7.09 -29.79 18.82
C ILE A 279 -7.11 -30.36 17.41
N ASN A 280 -8.15 -31.13 17.08
CA ASN A 280 -8.33 -31.59 15.70
C ASN A 280 -8.50 -30.37 14.77
N PRO A 281 -7.61 -30.17 13.80
CA PRO A 281 -7.67 -28.99 12.95
C PRO A 281 -8.89 -29.08 12.04
N PHE A 282 -9.59 -27.96 11.91
CA PHE A 282 -10.74 -27.86 11.01
C PHE A 282 -10.35 -28.06 9.53
N TYR A 283 -9.08 -27.78 9.17
CA TYR A 283 -8.56 -27.94 7.82
C TYR A 283 -7.38 -28.93 7.79
N PRO A 284 -7.48 -30.04 7.02
CA PRO A 284 -6.40 -31.02 6.89
C PRO A 284 -5.09 -30.45 6.32
N LEU A 285 -5.17 -29.37 5.53
CA LEU A 285 -3.98 -28.69 4.99
C LEU A 285 -3.06 -28.14 6.09
N ILE A 286 -3.59 -27.89 7.29
CA ILE A 286 -2.82 -27.41 8.43
C ILE A 286 -1.82 -28.47 8.89
N GLU A 287 -2.09 -29.76 8.70
CA GLU A 287 -1.23 -30.85 9.15
C GLU A 287 -0.10 -31.19 8.16
N ASN A 288 -0.19 -30.68 6.92
CA ASN A 288 0.80 -30.97 5.89
C ASN A 288 2.15 -30.31 6.23
N LYS A 289 3.09 -31.12 6.73
CA LYS A 289 4.44 -30.68 7.11
C LYS A 289 5.26 -30.11 5.95
N GLY A 290 5.05 -30.60 4.73
CA GLY A 290 5.69 -30.06 3.53
C GLY A 290 5.25 -28.63 3.24
N LEU A 291 3.93 -28.37 3.34
CA LEU A 291 3.36 -27.03 3.17
C LEU A 291 3.85 -26.08 4.28
N GLN A 292 3.87 -26.53 5.54
CA GLN A 292 4.42 -25.73 6.65
C GLN A 292 5.90 -25.38 6.43
N GLY A 293 6.71 -26.35 5.99
CA GLY A 293 8.12 -26.13 5.68
C GLY A 293 8.32 -25.11 4.55
N LEU A 294 7.53 -25.22 3.48
CA LEU A 294 7.56 -24.26 2.37
C LEU A 294 7.18 -22.84 2.83
N LEU A 295 6.12 -22.70 3.62
CA LEU A 295 5.72 -21.40 4.18
C LEU A 295 6.78 -20.81 5.10
N LEU A 296 7.47 -21.66 5.88
CA LEU A 296 8.57 -21.23 6.73
C LEU A 296 9.76 -20.75 5.90
N ILE A 297 10.15 -21.48 4.86
CA ILE A 297 11.22 -21.09 3.93
C ILE A 297 10.88 -19.76 3.27
N LEU A 298 9.66 -19.59 2.74
CA LEU A 298 9.22 -18.34 2.12
C LEU A 298 9.20 -17.18 3.14
N GLY A 299 8.70 -17.42 4.34
CA GLY A 299 8.69 -16.42 5.41
C GLY A 299 10.10 -15.98 5.79
N VAL A 300 11.02 -16.92 5.99
CA VAL A 300 12.44 -16.64 6.30
C VAL A 300 13.11 -15.92 5.13
N LEU A 301 12.84 -16.32 3.88
CA LEU A 301 13.38 -15.65 2.69
C LEU A 301 12.97 -14.17 2.65
N ILE A 302 11.68 -13.86 2.77
CA ILE A 302 11.21 -12.47 2.72
C ILE A 302 11.76 -11.67 3.90
N PHE A 303 11.85 -12.29 5.08
CA PHE A 303 12.46 -11.67 6.26
C PHE A 303 13.93 -11.31 6.02
N ILE A 304 14.73 -12.25 5.51
CA ILE A 304 16.14 -12.00 5.19
C ILE A 304 16.28 -10.94 4.11
N CYS A 305 15.46 -10.99 3.05
CA CYS A 305 15.48 -9.99 1.99
C CYS A 305 15.29 -8.57 2.56
N GLU A 306 14.32 -8.36 3.45
CA GLU A 306 14.11 -7.04 4.02
C GLU A 306 15.22 -6.62 4.99
N ILE A 307 15.76 -7.55 5.77
CA ILE A 307 16.94 -7.24 6.61
C ILE A 307 18.13 -6.81 5.75
N VAL A 308 18.35 -7.46 4.61
CA VAL A 308 19.40 -7.06 3.66
C VAL A 308 19.12 -5.65 3.12
N ASN A 309 17.90 -5.34 2.71
CA ASN A 309 17.52 -3.99 2.22
C ASN A 309 17.70 -2.88 3.27
N MET A 310 17.61 -3.21 4.56
CA MET A 310 17.80 -2.25 5.64
C MET A 310 19.27 -1.98 5.96
N VAL A 311 20.13 -2.97 5.72
CA VAL A 311 21.56 -2.92 6.07
C VAL A 311 22.41 -2.45 4.89
N PHE A 312 22.04 -2.80 3.65
CA PHE A 312 22.78 -2.52 2.42
C PHE A 312 21.97 -1.66 1.45
#